data_AF-A0A968QZE0-F1
#
_entry.id   AF-A0A968QZE0-F1
#
_cell.length_a   1.000
_cell.length_b   1.000
_cell.length_c   1.000
_cell.angle_alpha   90.00
_cell.angle_beta   90.00
_cell.angle_gamma   90.00
#
_symmetry.space_group_name_H-M   'P 1'
#
loop_
_entity.id
_entity.type
_entity.pdbx_description
1 polymer ?
#
loop_
_entity_poly.entity_id
_entity_poly.type
_entity_poly.pdbx_seq_one_letter_code
_entity_poly.pdbx_strand_id
1 'polypeptide(L)'
;MYPWICGRCGREFTGKRLRELTVHHRDHNHDNNPPDGSNWELLCIYCHDNEHSRYTDAEWYGSDEPGETEKSPSSSHNPFAGLADLLKNKK
;
A
#
# COMPACT_ATOMS: atom_id res chain seq x y z
N MET A 1 -14.11 -1.63 -22.32
CA MET A 1 -13.14 -2.69 -21.94
C MET A 1 -12.06 -2.02 -21.12
N TYR A 2 -11.68 -2.57 -19.96
CA TYR A 2 -10.65 -1.97 -19.11
C TYR A 2 -9.29 -1.99 -19.80
N PRO A 3 -8.48 -0.92 -19.67
CA PRO A 3 -7.12 -0.91 -20.19
C PRO A 3 -6.28 -1.96 -19.46
N TRP A 4 -5.30 -2.56 -20.13
CA TRP A 4 -4.39 -3.53 -19.53
C TRP A 4 -3.29 -2.83 -18.70
N ILE A 5 -3.72 -2.01 -17.75
CA ILE A 5 -2.87 -1.16 -16.92
C ILE A 5 -3.27 -1.38 -15.46
N CYS A 6 -2.27 -1.51 -14.59
CA CYS A 6 -2.49 -1.57 -13.14
C CYS A 6 -2.96 -0.20 -12.62
N GLY A 7 -4.11 -0.16 -11.94
CA GLY A 7 -4.69 1.07 -11.37
C GLY A 7 -3.89 1.68 -10.22
N ARG A 8 -2.98 0.92 -9.59
CA ARG A 8 -2.12 1.41 -8.49
C ARG A 8 -0.75 1.91 -8.97
N CYS A 9 -0.04 1.15 -9.78
CA CYS A 9 1.34 1.48 -10.18
C CYS A 9 1.51 1.94 -11.64
N GLY A 10 0.44 1.94 -12.44
CA GLY A 10 0.46 2.41 -13.83
C GLY A 10 1.22 1.50 -14.81
N ARG A 11 1.68 0.32 -14.39
CA ARG A 11 2.37 -0.63 -15.26
C ARG A 11 1.40 -1.21 -16.29
N GLU A 12 1.82 -1.22 -17.56
CA GLU A 12 1.07 -1.81 -18.68
C GLU A 12 1.45 -3.29 -18.92
N PHE A 13 0.45 -4.09 -19.26
CA PHE A 13 0.54 -5.53 -19.47
C PHE A 13 0.06 -5.91 -20.88
N THR A 14 0.74 -6.87 -21.49
CA THR A 14 0.43 -7.35 -22.85
C THR A 14 0.81 -8.83 -23.00
N GLY A 15 0.18 -9.51 -23.95
CA GLY A 15 0.49 -10.89 -24.32
C GLY A 15 0.45 -11.85 -23.13
N LYS A 16 1.53 -12.63 -22.95
CA LYS A 16 1.61 -13.66 -21.89
C LYS A 16 1.54 -13.10 -20.47
N ARG A 17 1.90 -11.82 -20.26
CA ARG A 17 1.90 -11.16 -18.96
C ARG A 17 0.53 -10.69 -18.51
N LEU A 18 -0.49 -10.71 -19.37
CA LEU A 18 -1.87 -10.33 -18.97
C LEU A 18 -2.41 -11.17 -17.80
N ARG A 19 -1.91 -12.40 -17.64
CA ARG A 19 -2.22 -13.26 -16.48
C ARG A 19 -1.84 -12.64 -15.12
N GLU A 20 -0.93 -11.66 -15.13
CA GLU A 20 -0.43 -10.99 -13.93
C GLU A 20 -1.29 -9.77 -13.55
N LEU A 21 -2.29 -9.43 -14.38
CA LEU A 21 -3.27 -8.39 -14.11
C LEU A 21 -4.55 -9.04 -13.60
N THR A 22 -4.90 -8.74 -12.36
CA THR A 22 -5.95 -9.42 -11.59
C THR A 22 -7.07 -8.44 -11.24
N VAL A 23 -8.27 -8.96 -11.01
CA VAL A 23 -9.43 -8.17 -10.57
C VAL A 23 -9.42 -8.07 -9.05
N HIS A 24 -9.69 -6.87 -8.54
CA HIS A 24 -9.77 -6.57 -7.11
C HIS A 24 -11.07 -5.81 -6.80
N HIS A 25 -11.73 -6.14 -5.68
CA HIS A 25 -12.87 -5.41 -5.14
C HIS A 25 -12.39 -4.18 -4.35
N ARG A 26 -12.72 -2.97 -4.82
CA ARG A 26 -12.20 -1.71 -4.28
C ARG A 26 -12.58 -1.49 -2.81
N ASP A 27 -13.75 -1.95 -2.41
CA ASP A 27 -14.26 -1.87 -1.04
C ASP A 27 -13.94 -3.09 -0.17
N HIS A 28 -13.20 -4.08 -0.70
CA HIS A 28 -12.87 -5.35 -0.05
C HIS A 28 -14.09 -6.23 0.31
N ASN A 29 -15.29 -5.87 -0.16
CA ASN A 29 -16.52 -6.62 0.05
C ASN A 29 -16.82 -7.53 -1.16
N HIS A 30 -16.60 -8.83 -0.98
CA HIS A 30 -16.82 -9.85 -2.00
C HIS A 30 -18.30 -9.99 -2.43
N ASP A 31 -19.25 -9.49 -1.63
CA ASP A 31 -20.69 -9.55 -1.93
C ASP A 31 -21.18 -8.32 -2.73
N ASN A 32 -20.43 -7.21 -2.73
CA ASN A 32 -20.78 -6.00 -3.47
C ASN A 32 -20.38 -6.13 -4.96
N ASN A 33 -21.25 -6.72 -5.76
CA ASN A 33 -21.01 -7.02 -7.18
C ASN A 33 -21.98 -6.24 -8.09
N PRO A 34 -21.81 -4.90 -8.22
CA PRO A 34 -22.68 -4.11 -9.06
C PRO A 34 -22.48 -4.49 -10.54
N PRO A 35 -23.57 -4.57 -11.34
CA PRO A 35 -23.50 -5.04 -12.74
C PRO A 35 -22.74 -4.09 -13.68
N ASP A 36 -22.50 -2.85 -13.24
CA ASP A 36 -21.70 -1.86 -13.96
C ASP A 36 -20.18 -2.01 -13.74
N GLY A 37 -19.76 -2.91 -12.84
CA GLY A 37 -18.36 -3.13 -12.51
C GLY A 37 -17.71 -2.00 -11.70
N SER A 38 -18.49 -1.07 -11.14
CA SER A 38 -17.99 0.11 -10.41
C SER A 38 -17.16 -0.23 -9.17
N ASN A 39 -17.35 -1.42 -8.59
CA ASN A 39 -16.59 -1.90 -7.44
C ASN A 39 -15.32 -2.70 -7.83
N TRP A 40 -14.99 -2.83 -9.12
CA TRP A 40 -13.83 -3.60 -9.55
C TRP A 40 -12.73 -2.71 -10.12
N GLU A 41 -11.49 -3.09 -9.86
CA GLU A 41 -10.32 -2.52 -10.51
C GLU A 41 -9.29 -3.59 -10.92
N LEU A 42 -8.38 -3.22 -11.83
CA LEU A 42 -7.30 -4.08 -12.29
C LEU A 42 -5.99 -3.74 -11.58
N LEU A 43 -5.43 -4.70 -10.86
CA LEU A 43 -4.16 -4.58 -10.15
C LEU A 43 -3.18 -5.65 -10.60
N CYS A 44 -1.90 -5.30 -10.69
CA CYS A 44 -0.87 -6.32 -10.85
C CYS A 44 -0.77 -7.16 -9.57
N ILE A 45 -0.30 -8.41 -9.67
CA ILE A 45 -0.20 -9.34 -8.53
C ILE A 45 0.44 -8.69 -7.28
N TYR A 46 1.50 -7.90 -7.45
CA TYR A 46 2.17 -7.25 -6.33
C TYR A 46 1.34 -6.13 -5.68
N CYS A 47 0.63 -5.33 -6.48
CA CYS A 47 -0.24 -4.30 -5.96
C CYS A 47 -1.50 -4.90 -5.32
N HIS A 48 -1.99 -6.02 -5.87
CA HIS A 48 -3.14 -6.72 -5.32
C HIS A 48 -2.80 -7.32 -3.95
N ASP A 49 -1.70 -8.05 -3.84
CA ASP A 49 -1.24 -8.63 -2.57
C ASP A 49 -1.01 -7.53 -1.51
N ASN A 50 -0.35 -6.44 -1.88
CA ASN A 50 -0.12 -5.32 -0.98
C ASN A 50 -1.42 -4.65 -0.51
N GLU A 51 -2.45 -4.58 -1.36
CA GLU A 51 -3.75 -4.01 -0.97
C GLU A 51 -4.42 -4.86 0.13
N HIS A 52 -4.43 -6.17 -0.06
CA HIS A 52 -4.93 -7.10 0.97
C HIS A 52 -4.10 -7.02 2.26
N SER A 53 -2.77 -6.94 2.15
CA SER A 53 -1.92 -6.79 3.35
C SER A 53 -2.19 -5.47 4.09
N ARG A 54 -2.38 -4.36 3.37
CA ARG A 54 -2.70 -3.08 4.01
C ARG A 54 -4.04 -3.11 4.73
N TYR A 55 -5.04 -3.77 4.16
CA TYR A 55 -6.34 -3.93 4.79
C TYR A 55 -6.22 -4.72 6.10
N THR A 56 -5.48 -5.83 6.09
CA THR A 56 -5.24 -6.61 7.31
C THR A 56 -4.38 -5.86 8.32
N ASP A 57 -3.35 -5.15 7.88
CA ASP A 57 -2.44 -4.41 8.77
C ASP A 57 -3.16 -3.22 9.43
N ALA A 58 -4.11 -2.58 8.73
CA ALA A 58 -4.92 -1.50 9.27
C ALA A 58 -5.74 -1.93 10.50
N GLU A 59 -6.14 -3.21 10.58
CA GLU A 59 -6.80 -3.76 11.78
C GLU A 59 -5.88 -3.76 13.00
N TRP A 60 -4.55 -3.86 12.81
CA TRP A 60 -3.56 -3.88 13.88
C TRP A 60 -3.11 -2.48 14.31
N TYR A 61 -3.02 -1.55 13.35
CA TYR A 61 -2.52 -0.20 13.61
C TYR A 61 -3.60 0.78 14.04
N GLY A 62 -4.88 0.43 13.92
CA GLY A 62 -5.99 1.33 14.23
C GLY A 62 -6.08 2.47 13.21
N SER A 63 -7.28 2.98 12.98
CA SER A 63 -7.44 4.21 12.20
C SER A 63 -6.70 5.33 12.93
N ASP A 64 -5.60 5.82 12.38
CA ASP A 64 -5.07 7.14 12.71
C ASP A 64 -6.16 8.16 12.32
N GLU A 65 -7.15 8.37 13.20
CA GLU A 65 -7.97 9.57 13.14
C GLU A 65 -7.00 10.74 13.28
N PRO A 66 -6.96 11.69 12.34
CA PRO A 66 -6.20 12.92 12.50
C PRO A 66 -6.94 13.80 13.51
N GLY A 67 -6.89 13.40 14.78
CA GLY A 67 -7.92 13.85 15.72
C GLY A 67 -7.63 13.72 17.20
N GLU A 68 -6.69 12.92 17.69
CA GLU A 68 -6.35 12.96 19.13
C GLU A 68 -4.83 12.85 19.33
N THR A 69 -4.23 13.98 19.67
CA THR A 69 -2.89 14.06 20.26
C THR A 69 -2.90 13.41 21.65
N GLU A 70 -2.95 12.08 21.70
CA GLU A 70 -2.36 11.34 22.80
C GLU A 70 -0.85 11.57 22.70
N LYS A 71 -0.35 12.53 23.48
CA LYS A 71 1.08 12.81 23.63
C LYS A 71 1.77 11.60 24.25
N SER A 72 2.02 10.57 23.45
CA SER A 72 3.08 9.60 23.74
C SER A 72 4.35 10.40 24.00
N PRO A 73 5.11 10.13 25.08
CA PRO A 73 6.34 10.86 25.34
C PRO A 73 7.23 10.72 24.11
N SER A 74 7.59 11.84 23.50
CA SER A 74 8.46 11.85 22.33
C SER A 74 9.71 11.05 22.69
N SER A 75 9.90 9.89 22.05
CA SER A 75 11.10 9.09 22.25
C SER A 75 12.29 9.99 21.91
N SER A 76 13.10 10.33 22.90
CA SER A 76 14.32 11.12 22.72
C SER A 76 15.44 10.33 22.05
N HIS A 77 15.12 9.15 21.50
CA HIS A 77 16.10 8.25 20.91
C HIS A 77 16.60 8.81 19.58
N ASN A 78 17.81 9.37 19.60
CA ASN A 78 18.53 9.81 18.42
C ASN A 78 19.65 8.79 18.10
N PRO A 79 19.37 7.70 17.35
CA PRO A 79 20.32 6.62 17.09
C PRO A 79 21.54 7.08 16.27
N PHE A 80 21.46 8.28 15.67
CA PHE A 80 22.50 8.84 14.81
C PHE A 80 23.15 10.10 15.40
N ALA A 81 22.94 10.42 16.68
CA ALA A 81 23.51 11.61 17.32
C ALA A 81 25.04 11.71 17.16
N GLY A 82 25.75 10.58 17.10
CA GLY A 82 27.20 10.52 16.91
C GLY A 82 27.67 10.21 15.49
N LEU A 83 26.77 10.16 14.49
CA LEU A 83 27.13 9.74 13.12
C LEU A 83 28.15 10.69 12.48
N ALA A 84 28.03 12.00 12.74
CA ALA A 84 28.93 13.01 12.21
C ALA A 84 30.39 12.80 12.64
N ASP A 85 30.62 12.29 13.86
CA ASP A 85 31.97 12.06 14.37
C ASP A 85 32.58 10.76 13.83
N LEU A 86 31.74 9.74 13.59
CA LEU A 86 32.16 8.52 12.91
C LEU A 86 32.58 8.77 11.45
N LEU A 87 31.92 9.71 10.77
CA LEU A 87 32.26 10.07 9.38
C LEU A 87 33.57 10.87 9.27
N LYS A 88 33.93 11.65 10.29
CA LYS A 88 35.20 12.42 10.30
C LYS A 88 36.44 11.54 10.51
N ASN A 89 36.28 10.37 11.14
CA ASN A 89 37.38 9.45 11.43
C ASN A 89 37.70 8.47 10.29
N LYS A 90 36.97 8.53 9.17
CA LYS A 90 37.38 7.89 7.91
C LYS A 90 38.25 8.86 7.10
N LYS A 91 39.55 8.89 7.42
CA LYS A 91 40.60 9.36 6.51
C LYS A 91 41.61 8.24 6.32
#